data_AF-A0A835HSK3-F1
#
_entry.id   AF-A0A835HSK3-F1
#
_cell.length_a   1.000
_cell.length_b   1.000
_cell.length_c   1.000
_cell.angle_alpha   90.00
_cell.angle_beta   90.00
_cell.angle_gamma   90.00
#
_symmetry.space_group_name_H-M   'P 1'
#
loop_
_entity.id
_entity.type
_entity.pdbx_description
1 polymer ?
#
loop_
_entity_poly.entity_id
_entity_poly.type
_entity_poly.pdbx_seq_one_letter_code
_entity_poly.pdbx_strand_id
1 'polypeptide(L)'
;MASLCASSALAAVAISSSRQFNIYVFQHGCGFSSQKSGGSNLGATKASFLVGRKLKQTKFVASAGPSTLSVRAAAAESDRPLWFPGSTPPPWLDGSLPGDFGFDPLGLGSDPETLRWNAQSELVHCRWAMLGAAGIFIPELLTKFGVLNTPSWYSAGEQEYFTDTTTLFIVEMIFIGWAEGRRWADIIKPGCVNTDPIFPNNKLTGTDVGYPGGLWFDPLGFGSGSAEKIKELRLKEIKNGRLAMLAVMGAWFQHIYTGTGPIDNLFAHLADPGHATIFQAFTPK
;
A
#
# COMPACT_ATOMS: atom_id res chain seq x y z
N MET A 1 -20.05 -32.18 36.27
CA MET A 1 -21.24 -31.39 36.66
C MET A 1 -20.81 -29.95 36.85
N ALA A 2 -21.51 -29.01 36.17
CA ALA A 2 -21.41 -27.53 36.20
C ALA A 2 -20.04 -26.91 35.80
N SER A 3 -19.83 -26.23 34.67
CA SER A 3 -20.57 -25.17 33.92
C SER A 3 -20.64 -23.82 34.62
N LEU A 4 -19.75 -22.90 34.23
CA LEU A 4 -19.83 -21.43 34.33
C LEU A 4 -18.91 -20.90 33.19
N CYS A 5 -19.38 -20.62 31.97
CA CYS A 5 -20.21 -19.51 31.51
C CYS A 5 -19.62 -18.13 31.87
N ALA A 6 -18.84 -17.56 30.94
CA ALA A 6 -18.50 -16.14 30.92
C ALA A 6 -18.75 -15.61 29.51
N SER A 7 -19.98 -15.16 29.29
CA SER A 7 -20.43 -14.46 28.10
C SER A 7 -19.74 -13.11 27.96
N SER A 8 -19.19 -12.85 26.77
CA SER A 8 -18.76 -11.54 26.33
C SER A 8 -19.97 -10.61 26.16
N ALA A 9 -20.08 -9.61 27.02
CA ALA A 9 -21.09 -8.57 26.92
C ALA A 9 -20.68 -7.53 25.86
N LEU A 10 -21.44 -7.49 24.78
CA LEU A 10 -21.49 -6.40 23.80
C LEU A 10 -21.93 -5.10 24.51
N ALA A 11 -21.05 -4.10 24.56
CA ALA A 11 -21.44 -2.73 24.87
C ALA A 11 -21.53 -1.94 23.56
N ALA A 12 -22.78 -1.78 23.09
CA ALA A 12 -23.14 -0.93 21.97
C ALA A 12 -22.89 0.55 22.31
N VAL A 13 -22.14 1.25 21.45
CA VAL A 13 -22.02 2.71 21.50
C VAL A 13 -23.23 3.30 20.80
N ALA A 14 -24.16 3.86 21.58
CA ALA A 14 -25.27 4.66 21.11
C ALA A 14 -24.76 6.06 20.69
N ILE A 15 -24.84 6.38 19.40
CA ILE A 15 -24.64 7.73 18.88
C ILE A 15 -25.98 8.47 19.02
N SER A 16 -26.03 9.45 19.92
CA SER A 16 -27.15 10.38 20.01
C SER A 16 -26.67 11.82 19.78
N SER A 17 -27.16 12.35 18.65
CA SER A 17 -27.70 13.70 18.48
C SER A 17 -26.75 14.92 18.42
N SER A 18 -26.75 15.48 17.20
CA SER A 18 -26.97 16.90 16.90
C SER A 18 -25.87 17.89 17.26
N ARG A 19 -25.14 18.34 16.22
CA ARG A 19 -24.78 19.76 16.04
C ARG A 19 -24.65 20.08 14.56
N GLN A 20 -25.57 20.93 14.10
CA GLN A 20 -25.61 21.59 12.80
C GLN A 20 -24.26 22.26 12.50
N PHE A 21 -23.68 21.98 11.33
CA PHE A 21 -22.72 22.89 10.71
C PHE A 21 -23.39 23.53 9.51
N ASN A 22 -23.63 24.83 9.69
CA ASN A 22 -24.33 25.71 8.77
C ASN A 22 -23.41 26.02 7.57
N ILE A 23 -23.89 25.72 6.37
CA ILE A 23 -23.27 26.10 5.10
C ILE A 23 -23.51 27.60 4.91
N TYR A 24 -22.45 28.40 4.99
CA TYR A 24 -22.46 29.76 4.45
C TYR A 24 -21.66 29.82 3.16
N VAL A 25 -22.42 29.72 2.06
CA VAL A 25 -22.03 30.23 0.74
C VAL A 25 -21.97 31.76 0.84
N PHE A 26 -20.84 32.37 0.51
CA PHE A 26 -20.80 33.80 0.19
C PHE A 26 -20.08 34.01 -1.14
N GLN A 27 -20.90 34.28 -2.15
CA GLN A 27 -20.52 34.69 -3.49
C GLN A 27 -20.61 36.23 -3.60
N HIS A 28 -19.79 36.77 -4.50
CA HIS A 28 -19.78 38.12 -5.07
C HIS A 28 -18.92 39.21 -4.40
N GLY A 29 -18.10 39.85 -5.25
CA GLY A 29 -17.53 41.17 -4.97
C GLY A 29 -16.34 41.56 -5.85
N CYS A 30 -16.55 41.78 -7.15
CA CYS A 30 -15.62 42.52 -8.01
C CYS A 30 -15.40 43.94 -7.47
N GLY A 31 -14.17 44.45 -7.50
CA GLY A 31 -13.85 45.84 -7.18
C GLY A 31 -12.52 46.27 -7.79
N PHE A 32 -12.60 46.90 -8.96
CA PHE A 32 -11.51 47.61 -9.63
C PHE A 32 -11.23 48.93 -8.88
N SER A 33 -9.96 49.32 -8.70
CA SER A 33 -9.57 50.73 -8.54
C SER A 33 -8.09 50.96 -8.87
N SER A 34 -7.82 52.14 -9.41
CA SER A 34 -6.66 52.55 -10.19
C SER A 34 -5.83 53.63 -9.48
N GLN A 35 -4.52 53.66 -9.80
CA GLN A 35 -3.62 54.83 -9.85
C GLN A 35 -3.29 55.65 -8.58
N LYS A 36 -2.00 55.76 -8.23
CA LYS A 36 -1.04 56.86 -8.58
C LYS A 36 0.16 56.80 -7.61
N SER A 37 1.41 56.77 -8.08
CA SER A 37 2.31 57.93 -8.30
C SER A 37 3.50 57.90 -7.30
N GLY A 38 4.71 58.19 -7.79
CA GLY A 38 5.85 58.50 -6.93
C GLY A 38 7.17 57.93 -7.44
N GLY A 39 7.80 58.60 -8.42
CA GLY A 39 9.20 58.35 -8.77
C GLY A 39 10.15 59.18 -7.92
N SER A 40 11.35 58.66 -7.68
CA SER A 40 12.55 59.48 -7.50
C SER A 40 13.81 58.67 -7.79
N ASN A 41 14.75 59.37 -8.43
CA ASN A 41 16.00 58.92 -9.02
C ASN A 41 17.05 58.55 -7.96
N LEU A 42 17.93 57.58 -8.27
CA LEU A 42 19.31 57.59 -7.79
C LEU A 42 20.27 56.98 -8.83
N GLY A 43 21.07 57.88 -9.42
CA GLY A 43 22.53 57.76 -9.47
C GLY A 43 23.13 56.71 -10.39
N ALA A 44 23.33 57.09 -11.65
CA ALA A 44 24.34 56.48 -12.51
C ALA A 44 25.71 57.13 -12.24
N THR A 45 26.74 56.34 -11.99
CA THR A 45 28.15 56.76 -12.04
C THR A 45 28.92 55.90 -13.05
N LYS A 46 29.57 56.61 -13.98
CA LYS A 46 30.39 56.16 -15.12
C LYS A 46 31.65 55.42 -14.63
N ALA A 47 31.98 54.24 -15.14
CA ALA A 47 32.74 53.91 -16.37
C ALA A 47 34.28 53.96 -16.26
N SER A 48 34.92 52.83 -16.58
CA SER A 48 36.22 52.59 -17.24
C SER A 48 36.63 51.14 -16.94
N PHE A 49 37.34 50.35 -17.73
CA PHE A 49 37.80 50.30 -19.11
C PHE A 49 38.43 48.89 -19.21
N LEU A 50 38.14 48.11 -20.27
CA LEU A 50 39.00 47.07 -20.89
C LEU A 50 38.16 46.07 -21.69
N VAL A 51 38.19 46.28 -23.00
CA VAL A 51 38.00 45.37 -24.15
C VAL A 51 37.60 43.92 -23.82
N GLY A 52 36.34 43.59 -24.05
CA GLY A 52 35.82 42.22 -24.08
C GLY A 52 34.71 42.09 -25.12
N ARG A 53 34.84 41.10 -26.01
CA ARG A 53 33.88 40.73 -27.08
C ARG A 53 32.42 40.78 -26.63
N LYS A 54 31.53 41.38 -27.43
CA LYS A 54 30.06 41.31 -27.24
C LYS A 54 29.57 39.87 -27.39
N LEU A 55 29.19 39.23 -26.28
CA LEU A 55 28.38 38.02 -26.28
C LEU A 55 26.89 38.40 -26.43
N LYS A 56 26.27 37.92 -27.50
CA LYS A 56 24.84 38.12 -27.79
C LYS A 56 24.04 37.15 -26.90
N GLN A 57 23.50 37.64 -25.80
CA GLN A 57 22.66 36.85 -24.89
C GLN A 57 21.23 36.77 -25.45
N THR A 58 20.89 35.65 -26.10
CA THR A 58 19.51 35.35 -26.50
C THR A 58 18.71 34.93 -25.27
N LYS A 59 17.75 35.78 -24.84
CA LYS A 59 16.74 35.41 -23.85
C LYS A 59 15.78 34.40 -24.48
N PHE A 60 15.87 33.13 -24.09
CA PHE A 60 14.78 32.18 -24.30
C PHE A 60 13.69 32.47 -23.26
N VAL A 61 12.54 32.97 -23.73
CA VAL A 61 11.32 33.05 -22.93
C VAL A 61 10.64 31.69 -23.04
N ALA A 62 10.75 30.86 -22.00
CA ALA A 62 9.94 29.66 -21.89
C ALA A 62 8.53 30.07 -21.45
N SER A 63 7.55 29.85 -22.32
CA SER A 63 6.12 29.95 -21.99
C SER A 63 5.78 28.81 -21.03
N ALA A 64 5.42 29.15 -19.79
CA ALA A 64 4.86 28.21 -18.83
C ALA A 64 3.38 28.00 -19.17
N GLY A 65 3.08 26.94 -19.92
CA GLY A 65 1.72 26.42 -20.06
C GLY A 65 1.30 25.63 -18.81
N PRO A 66 0.00 25.54 -18.50
CA PRO A 66 -0.47 24.74 -17.37
C PRO A 66 -0.16 23.26 -17.63
N SER A 67 0.58 22.63 -16.72
CA SER A 67 0.87 21.20 -16.75
C SER A 67 -0.41 20.43 -16.39
N THR A 68 -1.16 20.00 -17.39
CA THR A 68 -2.18 18.97 -17.22
C THR A 68 -1.46 17.65 -16.93
N LEU A 69 -1.65 17.09 -15.75
CA LEU A 69 -1.20 15.73 -15.38
C LEU A 69 -1.81 14.74 -16.38
N SER A 70 -1.01 14.21 -17.30
CA SER A 70 -1.46 13.06 -18.11
C SER A 70 -1.41 11.83 -17.22
N VAL A 71 -2.56 11.36 -16.76
CA VAL A 71 -2.69 9.97 -16.32
C VAL A 71 -2.39 9.13 -17.55
N ARG A 72 -1.21 8.51 -17.60
CA ARG A 72 -0.94 7.47 -18.61
C ARG A 72 -1.78 6.28 -18.20
N ALA A 73 -2.99 6.19 -18.75
CA ALA A 73 -3.79 4.98 -18.68
C ALA A 73 -2.93 3.84 -19.25
N ALA A 74 -2.64 2.83 -18.44
CA ALA A 74 -2.10 1.59 -18.94
C ALA A 74 -3.08 1.08 -20.01
N ALA A 75 -2.56 0.64 -21.16
CA ALA A 75 -3.39 0.21 -22.27
C ALA A 75 -4.37 -0.87 -21.80
N ALA A 76 -5.66 -0.65 -22.07
CA ALA A 76 -6.71 -1.63 -21.80
C ALA A 76 -6.41 -2.90 -22.63
N GLU A 77 -6.31 -4.05 -21.96
CA GLU A 77 -6.05 -5.34 -22.60
C GLU A 77 -7.38 -6.09 -22.70
N SER A 78 -7.97 -6.05 -23.90
CA SER A 78 -9.21 -6.76 -24.20
C SER A 78 -9.01 -8.27 -24.35
N ASP A 79 -7.82 -8.70 -24.80
CA ASP A 79 -7.47 -10.11 -24.99
C ASP A 79 -6.51 -10.60 -23.88
N ARG A 80 -7.03 -10.61 -22.65
CA ARG A 80 -6.30 -11.06 -21.47
C ARG A 80 -6.84 -12.41 -20.97
N PRO A 81 -6.01 -13.25 -20.34
CA PRO A 81 -6.51 -14.48 -19.73
C PRO A 81 -7.52 -14.14 -18.62
N LEU A 82 -8.65 -14.85 -18.61
CA LEU A 82 -9.69 -14.69 -17.60
C LEU A 82 -9.62 -15.82 -16.58
N TRP A 83 -10.09 -15.55 -15.37
CA TRP A 83 -10.19 -16.57 -14.31
C TRP A 83 -11.13 -17.72 -14.70
N PHE A 84 -12.19 -17.42 -15.45
CA PHE A 84 -13.13 -18.39 -16.00
C PHE A 84 -13.09 -18.32 -17.54
N PRO A 85 -12.39 -19.26 -18.22
CA PRO A 85 -12.27 -19.27 -19.67
C PRO A 85 -13.64 -19.32 -20.37
N GLY A 86 -13.87 -18.41 -21.33
CA GLY A 86 -15.13 -18.31 -22.07
C GLY A 86 -16.19 -17.39 -21.44
N SER A 87 -15.91 -16.84 -20.25
CA SER A 87 -16.75 -15.79 -19.64
C SER A 87 -16.50 -14.41 -20.24
N THR A 88 -17.46 -13.51 -20.09
CA THR A 88 -17.28 -12.08 -20.40
C THR A 88 -16.82 -11.35 -19.14
N PRO A 89 -15.70 -10.60 -19.15
CA PRO A 89 -15.27 -9.82 -17.99
C PRO A 89 -16.26 -8.69 -17.69
N PRO A 90 -16.38 -8.26 -16.43
CA PRO A 90 -17.26 -7.16 -16.07
C PRO A 90 -16.73 -5.82 -16.64
N PRO A 91 -17.60 -4.84 -16.96
CA PRO A 91 -17.21 -3.60 -17.65
C PRO A 91 -16.20 -2.71 -16.92
N TRP A 92 -16.17 -2.76 -15.59
CA TRP A 92 -15.25 -1.98 -14.75
C TRP A 92 -13.84 -2.57 -14.66
N LEU A 93 -13.63 -3.79 -15.19
CA LEU A 93 -12.32 -4.44 -15.30
C LEU A 93 -11.87 -4.41 -16.77
N ASP A 94 -10.97 -3.49 -17.10
CA ASP A 94 -10.51 -3.20 -18.47
C ASP A 94 -9.12 -3.77 -18.79
N GLY A 95 -8.47 -4.44 -17.85
CA GLY A 95 -7.10 -4.95 -18.00
C GLY A 95 -6.00 -3.91 -17.75
N SER A 96 -6.36 -2.68 -17.36
CA SER A 96 -5.39 -1.64 -17.01
C SER A 96 -4.73 -1.91 -15.65
N LEU A 97 -5.47 -2.53 -14.72
CA LEU A 97 -4.98 -2.88 -13.39
C LEU A 97 -4.03 -4.09 -13.45
N PRO A 98 -2.90 -4.06 -12.71
CA PRO A 98 -2.02 -5.21 -12.62
C PRO A 98 -2.73 -6.36 -11.88
N GLY A 99 -2.82 -7.52 -12.52
CA GLY A 99 -3.48 -8.70 -11.94
C GLY A 99 -4.99 -8.78 -12.22
N ASP A 100 -5.48 -8.03 -13.20
CA ASP A 100 -6.85 -8.15 -13.71
C ASP A 100 -7.03 -9.44 -14.54
N PHE A 101 -7.77 -10.40 -13.97
CA PHE A 101 -8.22 -11.62 -14.64
C PHE A 101 -9.75 -11.64 -14.82
N GLY A 102 -10.42 -10.50 -14.71
CA GLY A 102 -11.88 -10.40 -14.77
C GLY A 102 -12.63 -11.05 -13.59
N PHE A 103 -11.95 -11.23 -12.44
CA PHE A 103 -12.53 -11.85 -11.25
C PHE A 103 -13.17 -10.81 -10.33
N ASP A 104 -14.48 -10.60 -10.51
CA ASP A 104 -15.33 -9.90 -9.54
C ASP A 104 -16.78 -10.39 -9.68
N PRO A 105 -17.07 -11.65 -9.32
CA PRO A 105 -18.41 -12.23 -9.52
C PRO A 105 -19.48 -11.59 -8.63
N LEU A 106 -19.09 -10.93 -7.54
CA LEU A 106 -20.00 -10.27 -6.59
C LEU A 106 -20.15 -8.76 -6.85
N GLY A 107 -19.41 -8.20 -7.80
CA GLY A 107 -19.49 -6.78 -8.14
C GLY A 107 -19.00 -5.84 -7.04
N LEU A 108 -18.06 -6.29 -6.20
CA LEU A 108 -17.52 -5.51 -5.08
C LEU A 108 -16.71 -4.29 -5.55
N GLY A 109 -16.21 -4.32 -6.79
CA GLY A 109 -15.48 -3.23 -7.43
C GLY A 109 -16.27 -2.50 -8.51
N SER A 110 -17.61 -2.62 -8.52
CA SER A 110 -18.47 -1.98 -9.53
C SER A 110 -18.32 -0.45 -9.57
N ASP A 111 -18.15 0.17 -8.40
CA ASP A 111 -17.89 1.61 -8.28
C ASP A 111 -16.39 1.92 -8.44
N PRO A 112 -16.00 2.91 -9.25
CA PRO A 112 -14.57 3.25 -9.45
C PRO A 112 -13.84 3.68 -8.17
N GLU A 113 -14.54 4.28 -7.20
CA GLU A 113 -13.94 4.65 -5.91
C GLU A 113 -13.65 3.42 -5.05
N THR A 114 -14.64 2.51 -4.94
CA THR A 114 -14.50 1.24 -4.24
C THR A 114 -13.41 0.37 -4.88
N LEU A 115 -13.32 0.34 -6.22
CA LEU A 115 -12.26 -0.38 -6.93
C LEU A 115 -10.87 0.18 -6.61
N ARG A 116 -10.70 1.51 -6.56
CA ARG A 116 -9.43 2.14 -6.17
C ARG A 116 -9.06 1.80 -4.73
N TRP A 117 -10.03 1.87 -3.81
CA TRP A 117 -9.81 1.50 -2.42
C TRP A 117 -9.41 0.03 -2.29
N ASN A 118 -10.16 -0.88 -2.93
CA ASN A 118 -9.90 -2.31 -2.90
C ASN A 118 -8.54 -2.67 -3.53
N ALA A 119 -8.11 -1.97 -4.58
CA ALA A 119 -6.78 -2.15 -5.16
C ALA A 119 -5.67 -1.80 -4.16
N GLN A 120 -5.83 -0.72 -3.38
CA GLN A 120 -4.88 -0.35 -2.33
C GLN A 120 -4.94 -1.32 -1.14
N SER A 121 -6.15 -1.76 -0.74
CA SER A 121 -6.32 -2.76 0.29
C SER A 121 -5.66 -4.08 -0.09
N GLU A 122 -5.91 -4.58 -1.31
CA GLU A 122 -5.30 -5.80 -1.83
C GLU A 122 -3.77 -5.70 -1.78
N LEU A 123 -3.20 -4.60 -2.25
CA LEU A 123 -1.76 -4.38 -2.28
C LEU A 123 -1.14 -4.44 -0.87
N VAL A 124 -1.76 -3.80 0.13
CA VAL A 124 -1.26 -3.82 1.52
C VAL A 124 -1.41 -5.20 2.16
N HIS A 125 -2.55 -5.88 1.97
CA HIS A 125 -2.75 -7.25 2.47
C HIS A 125 -1.76 -8.22 1.82
N CYS A 126 -1.50 -8.07 0.52
CA CYS A 126 -0.49 -8.82 -0.21
C CYS A 126 0.91 -8.66 0.41
N ARG A 127 1.34 -7.42 0.68
CA ARG A 127 2.66 -7.14 1.27
C ARG A 127 2.80 -7.70 2.69
N TRP A 128 1.80 -7.49 3.54
CA TRP A 128 1.79 -8.06 4.90
C TRP A 128 1.77 -9.58 4.88
N ALA A 129 0.98 -10.19 3.99
CA ALA A 129 0.94 -11.63 3.86
C ALA A 129 2.25 -12.21 3.34
N MET A 130 2.96 -11.54 2.42
CA MET A 130 4.30 -11.98 2.00
C MET A 130 5.31 -11.95 3.16
N LEU A 131 5.29 -10.90 3.98
CA LEU A 131 6.13 -10.81 5.19
C LEU A 131 5.73 -11.88 6.22
N GLY A 132 4.44 -12.08 6.45
CA GLY A 132 3.91 -13.08 7.36
C GLY A 132 4.24 -14.51 6.91
N ALA A 133 4.05 -14.83 5.64
CA ALA A 133 4.41 -16.13 5.08
C ALA A 133 5.91 -16.39 5.24
N ALA A 134 6.77 -15.43 4.89
CA ALA A 134 8.20 -15.57 5.10
C ALA A 134 8.56 -15.77 6.59
N GLY A 135 7.94 -15.00 7.49
CA GLY A 135 8.15 -15.07 8.93
C GLY A 135 7.62 -16.36 9.58
N ILE A 136 6.66 -17.04 8.96
CA ILE A 136 6.14 -18.34 9.43
C ILE A 136 7.00 -19.48 8.87
N PHE A 137 7.12 -19.57 7.54
CA PHE A 137 7.70 -20.75 6.89
C PHE A 137 9.23 -20.81 7.01
N ILE A 138 9.94 -19.67 6.95
CA ILE A 138 11.42 -19.67 6.97
C ILE A 138 11.96 -20.07 8.35
N PRO A 139 11.55 -19.46 9.48
CA PRO A 139 12.08 -19.83 10.79
C PRO A 139 11.72 -21.27 11.18
N GLU A 140 10.52 -21.73 10.82
CA GLU A 140 10.11 -23.10 11.10
C GLU A 140 10.92 -24.12 10.30
N LEU A 141 11.17 -23.86 9.01
CA LEU A 141 12.02 -24.70 8.18
C LEU A 141 13.45 -24.77 8.73
N LEU A 142 14.04 -23.61 9.05
CA LEU A 142 15.39 -23.53 9.61
C LEU A 142 15.50 -24.17 11.00
N THR A 143 14.43 -24.11 11.80
CA THR A 143 14.36 -24.78 13.10
C THR A 143 14.31 -26.31 12.94
N LYS A 144 13.57 -26.81 11.95
CA LYS A 144 13.54 -28.25 11.65
C LYS A 144 14.88 -28.79 11.15
N PHE A 145 15.65 -27.99 10.43
CA PHE A 145 17.02 -28.34 10.03
C PHE A 145 18.06 -28.14 11.15
N GLY A 146 17.67 -27.64 12.33
CA GLY A 146 18.57 -27.43 13.46
C GLY A 146 19.52 -26.22 13.32
N VAL A 147 19.24 -25.31 12.39
CA VAL A 147 20.01 -24.06 12.23
C VAL A 147 19.57 -23.02 13.25
N LEU A 148 18.26 -22.98 13.54
CA LEU A 148 17.64 -22.07 14.50
C LEU A 148 16.90 -22.87 15.58
N ASN A 149 16.58 -22.20 16.68
CA ASN A 149 15.79 -22.74 17.79
C ASN A 149 14.59 -21.83 18.09
N THR A 150 13.94 -21.30 17.06
CA THR A 150 12.79 -20.40 17.23
C THR A 150 11.54 -21.18 17.64
N PRO A 151 10.70 -20.63 18.54
CA PRO A 151 9.43 -21.24 18.90
C PRO A 151 8.47 -21.26 17.71
N SER A 152 7.37 -22.02 17.83
CA SER A 152 6.32 -22.02 16.82
C SER A 152 5.77 -20.61 16.65
N TRP A 153 5.53 -20.22 15.40
CA TRP A 153 4.97 -18.91 15.06
C TRP A 153 3.63 -18.63 15.77
N TYR A 154 2.83 -19.67 16.03
CA TYR A 154 1.51 -19.54 16.66
C TYR A 154 1.60 -19.18 18.16
N SER A 155 2.57 -19.75 18.88
CA SER A 155 2.80 -19.49 20.31
C SER A 155 3.90 -18.46 20.57
N ALA A 156 4.43 -17.83 19.53
CA ALA A 156 5.48 -16.81 19.65
C ALA A 156 5.00 -15.59 20.46
N GLY A 157 3.72 -15.21 20.36
CA GLY A 157 3.16 -14.07 21.08
C GLY A 157 3.01 -14.28 22.60
N GLU A 158 3.09 -15.52 23.09
CA GLU A 158 2.98 -15.85 24.51
C GLU A 158 4.35 -15.85 25.22
N GLN A 159 5.43 -15.70 24.46
CA GLN A 159 6.79 -15.75 25.00
C GLN A 159 7.12 -14.48 25.81
N GLU A 160 8.01 -14.62 26.77
CA GLU A 160 8.54 -13.49 27.52
C GLU A 160 9.63 -12.79 26.70
N TYR A 161 9.44 -11.50 26.49
CA TYR A 161 10.40 -10.62 25.82
C TYR A 161 11.09 -9.71 26.84
N PHE A 162 12.00 -8.86 26.38
CA PHE A 162 12.70 -7.90 27.23
C PHE A 162 11.77 -6.89 27.94
N THR A 163 10.53 -6.76 27.48
CA THR A 163 9.49 -5.90 28.02
C THR A 163 8.12 -6.55 27.82
N ASP A 164 7.09 -6.01 28.48
CA ASP A 164 5.72 -6.51 28.36
C ASP A 164 5.17 -6.34 26.93
N THR A 165 4.36 -7.31 26.50
CA THR A 165 3.76 -7.32 25.16
C THR A 165 2.85 -6.11 24.92
N THR A 166 2.26 -5.55 25.97
CA THR A 166 1.45 -4.33 25.89
C THR A 166 2.28 -3.09 25.53
N THR A 167 3.48 -2.93 26.10
CA THR A 167 4.42 -1.86 25.74
C THR A 167 4.88 -2.00 24.29
N LEU A 168 5.23 -3.22 23.86
CA LEU A 168 5.58 -3.48 22.45
C LEU A 168 4.44 -3.11 21.51
N PHE A 169 3.20 -3.48 21.85
CA PHE A 169 2.02 -3.15 21.07
C PHE A 169 1.77 -1.64 20.99
N ILE A 170 1.95 -0.89 22.08
CA ILE A 170 1.81 0.58 22.06
C ILE A 170 2.86 1.22 21.15
N VAL A 171 4.11 0.76 21.23
CA VAL A 171 5.18 1.24 20.35
C VAL A 171 4.82 0.93 18.89
N GLU A 172 4.40 -0.30 18.59
CA GLU A 172 3.94 -0.68 17.25
C GLU A 172 2.82 0.24 16.75
N MET A 173 1.80 0.48 17.56
CA MET A 173 0.68 1.38 17.23
C MET A 173 1.13 2.81 16.91
N ILE A 174 2.15 3.34 17.60
CA ILE A 174 2.68 4.69 17.34
C ILE A 174 3.42 4.72 16.01
N PHE A 175 4.35 3.77 15.77
CA PHE A 175 5.18 3.76 14.57
C PHE A 175 4.38 3.40 13.31
N ILE A 176 3.59 2.33 13.37
CA ILE A 176 2.71 1.91 12.27
C ILE A 176 1.58 2.92 12.08
N GLY A 177 1.03 3.48 13.16
CA GLY A 177 0.00 4.51 13.08
C GLY A 177 0.49 5.77 12.36
N TRP A 178 1.73 6.20 12.57
CA TRP A 178 2.33 7.31 11.81
C TRP A 178 2.49 6.95 10.32
N ALA A 179 3.05 5.78 10.03
CA ALA A 179 3.26 5.32 8.65
C ALA A 179 1.93 5.20 7.88
N GLU A 180 0.95 4.54 8.48
CA GLU A 180 -0.39 4.35 7.92
C GLU A 180 -1.17 5.67 7.84
N GLY A 181 -0.99 6.59 8.80
CA GLY A 181 -1.58 7.92 8.74
C GLY A 181 -1.10 8.73 7.54
N ARG A 182 0.21 8.67 7.22
CA ARG A 182 0.75 9.30 6.01
C ARG A 182 0.28 8.59 4.75
N ARG A 183 0.25 7.26 4.73
CA ARG A 183 -0.28 6.48 3.60
C ARG A 183 -1.74 6.80 3.33
N TRP A 184 -2.56 6.93 4.38
CA TRP A 184 -3.96 7.29 4.28
C TRP A 184 -4.14 8.70 3.69
N ALA A 185 -3.34 9.67 4.14
CA ALA A 185 -3.35 11.01 3.56
C ALA A 185 -2.98 11.00 2.06
N ASP A 186 -2.08 10.12 1.61
CA ASP A 186 -1.78 9.93 0.18
C ASP A 186 -2.96 9.36 -0.60
N ILE A 187 -3.70 8.40 -0.03
CA ILE A 187 -4.87 7.79 -0.68
C ILE A 187 -5.99 8.82 -0.86
N ILE A 188 -6.26 9.65 0.16
CA ILE A 188 -7.29 10.70 0.05
C ILE A 188 -6.82 11.81 -0.90
N LYS A 189 -5.57 12.26 -0.76
CA LYS A 189 -5.02 13.37 -1.53
C LYS A 189 -3.61 13.02 -2.04
N PRO A 190 -3.52 12.42 -3.24
CA PRO A 190 -2.25 11.99 -3.82
C PRO A 190 -1.23 13.11 -3.85
N GLY A 191 -0.02 12.83 -3.38
CA GLY A 191 1.11 13.74 -3.41
C GLY A 191 1.19 14.77 -2.29
N CYS A 192 0.22 14.82 -1.37
CA CYS A 192 0.30 15.74 -0.23
C CYS A 192 1.35 15.35 0.83
N VAL A 193 1.83 14.11 0.80
CA VAL A 193 2.80 13.56 1.78
C VAL A 193 4.18 13.26 1.19
N ASN A 194 4.46 13.67 -0.04
CA ASN A 194 5.71 13.33 -0.74
C ASN A 194 6.95 14.06 -0.22
N THR A 195 6.78 15.07 0.64
CA THR A 195 7.89 15.79 1.29
C THR A 195 8.04 15.34 2.74
N ASP A 196 9.28 15.07 3.13
CA ASP A 196 9.64 14.83 4.53
C ASP A 196 9.34 16.10 5.37
N PRO A 197 8.60 15.97 6.49
CA PRO A 197 8.23 17.12 7.34
C PRO A 197 9.41 17.81 8.02
N ILE A 198 10.55 17.11 8.22
CA ILE A 198 11.73 17.64 8.90
C ILE A 198 12.76 18.12 7.87
N PHE A 199 12.97 17.36 6.79
CA PHE A 199 13.98 17.65 5.78
C PHE A 199 13.37 17.79 4.38
N PRO A 200 12.96 19.01 3.96
CA PRO A 200 12.28 19.23 2.68
C PRO A 200 13.05 18.81 1.41
N ASN A 201 14.36 18.60 1.53
CA ASN A 201 15.21 18.10 0.45
C ASN A 201 14.94 16.62 0.14
N ASN A 202 14.48 15.85 1.12
CA ASN A 202 14.12 14.45 0.93
C ASN A 202 12.69 14.37 0.40
N LYS A 203 12.56 13.82 -0.81
CA LYS A 203 11.26 13.70 -1.50
C LYS A 203 11.06 12.30 -2.05
N LEU A 204 9.80 11.89 -2.07
CA LEU A 204 9.34 10.69 -2.75
C LEU A 204 9.17 10.96 -4.24
N THR A 205 9.56 9.99 -5.07
CA THR A 205 9.53 10.09 -6.53
C THR A 205 8.36 9.34 -7.17
N GLY A 206 7.57 8.61 -6.37
CA GLY A 206 6.41 7.86 -6.83
C GLY A 206 5.33 8.74 -7.45
N THR A 207 4.81 8.33 -8.60
CA THR A 207 3.70 8.99 -9.30
C THR A 207 2.35 8.37 -8.97
N ASP A 208 2.33 7.07 -8.66
CA ASP A 208 1.11 6.28 -8.51
C ASP A 208 0.90 5.93 -7.04
N VAL A 209 -0.33 6.10 -6.55
CA VAL A 209 -0.71 5.75 -5.18
C VAL A 209 -0.46 4.27 -4.90
N GLY A 210 0.16 3.95 -3.77
CA GLY A 210 0.58 2.60 -3.40
C GLY A 210 2.02 2.24 -3.81
N TYR A 211 2.65 3.08 -4.65
CA TYR A 211 4.02 2.95 -5.12
C TYR A 211 4.83 4.22 -4.80
N PRO A 212 5.21 4.43 -3.53
CA PRO A 212 5.79 5.69 -3.06
C PRO A 212 7.17 6.02 -3.67
N GLY A 213 7.94 5.01 -4.09
CA GLY A 213 9.27 5.19 -4.67
C GLY A 213 10.22 5.98 -3.76
N GLY A 214 11.09 6.79 -4.36
CA GLY A 214 12.11 7.54 -3.64
C GLY A 214 13.20 6.66 -3.02
N LEU A 215 14.19 7.30 -2.40
CA LEU A 215 15.36 6.61 -1.87
C LEU A 215 15.02 5.60 -0.75
N TRP A 216 13.95 5.84 0.00
CA TRP A 216 13.58 5.00 1.16
C TRP A 216 12.85 3.72 0.75
N PHE A 217 12.00 3.77 -0.27
CA PHE A 217 11.17 2.62 -0.67
C PHE A 217 11.63 1.97 -1.98
N ASP A 218 12.44 2.66 -2.77
CA ASP A 218 13.04 2.12 -3.99
C ASP A 218 14.49 2.62 -4.18
N PRO A 219 15.43 2.21 -3.29
CA PRO A 219 16.83 2.63 -3.38
C PRO A 219 17.52 2.15 -4.67
N LEU A 220 17.00 1.07 -5.30
CA LEU A 220 17.55 0.49 -6.52
C LEU A 220 16.90 1.03 -7.80
N GLY A 221 15.87 1.87 -7.68
CA GLY A 221 15.19 2.50 -8.81
C GLY A 221 14.40 1.54 -9.71
N PHE A 222 14.05 0.34 -9.22
CA PHE A 222 13.34 -0.66 -10.03
C PHE A 222 11.87 -0.33 -10.27
N GLY A 223 11.29 0.56 -9.44
CA GLY A 223 9.94 1.09 -9.59
C GLY A 223 9.82 2.23 -10.59
N SER A 224 10.94 2.75 -11.11
CA SER A 224 10.99 3.77 -12.15
C SER A 224 11.56 3.19 -13.46
N GLY A 225 10.80 3.25 -14.56
CA GLY A 225 11.20 2.63 -15.82
C GLY A 225 10.12 2.63 -16.90
N SER A 226 10.21 1.69 -17.84
CA SER A 226 9.18 1.51 -18.87
C SER A 226 7.87 1.03 -18.24
N ALA A 227 6.74 1.51 -18.78
CA ALA A 227 5.42 1.18 -18.26
C ALA A 227 5.13 -0.34 -18.29
N GLU A 228 5.63 -1.04 -19.31
CA GLU A 228 5.52 -2.50 -19.45
C GLU A 228 6.26 -3.25 -18.33
N LYS A 229 7.51 -2.85 -18.04
CA LYS A 229 8.29 -3.45 -16.94
C LYS A 229 7.62 -3.21 -15.60
N ILE A 230 7.10 -2.01 -15.37
CA ILE A 230 6.37 -1.67 -14.15
C ILE A 230 5.10 -2.53 -14.05
N LYS A 231 4.32 -2.67 -15.13
CA LYS A 231 3.12 -3.53 -15.15
C LYS A 231 3.48 -4.98 -14.82
N GLU A 232 4.57 -5.50 -15.38
CA GLU A 232 5.05 -6.86 -15.12
C GLU A 232 5.50 -7.05 -13.66
N LEU A 233 6.26 -6.11 -13.09
CA LEU A 233 6.72 -6.19 -11.71
C LEU A 233 5.56 -6.09 -10.71
N ARG A 234 4.60 -5.19 -10.96
CA ARG A 234 3.37 -5.07 -10.14
C ARG A 234 2.50 -6.33 -10.26
N LEU A 235 2.41 -6.92 -11.45
CA LEU A 235 1.73 -8.20 -11.64
C LEU A 235 2.39 -9.32 -10.81
N LYS A 236 3.72 -9.38 -10.80
CA LYS A 236 4.47 -10.34 -9.97
C LYS A 236 4.23 -10.10 -8.48
N GLU A 237 4.24 -8.85 -8.02
CA GLU A 237 3.94 -8.49 -6.64
C GLU A 237 2.55 -8.98 -6.21
N ILE A 238 1.50 -8.66 -6.97
CA ILE A 238 0.13 -9.05 -6.65
C ILE A 238 -0.06 -10.57 -6.70
N LYS A 239 0.55 -11.27 -7.67
CA LYS A 239 0.47 -12.74 -7.74
C LYS A 239 1.12 -13.42 -6.53
N ASN A 240 2.33 -12.99 -6.16
CA ASN A 240 3.00 -13.52 -4.97
C ASN A 240 2.24 -13.15 -3.69
N GLY A 241 1.66 -11.95 -3.64
CA GLY A 241 0.80 -11.50 -2.55
C GLY A 241 -0.46 -12.33 -2.37
N ARG A 242 -1.20 -12.59 -3.44
CA ARG A 242 -2.39 -13.47 -3.44
C ARG A 242 -2.04 -14.88 -2.97
N LEU A 243 -0.95 -15.45 -3.48
CA LEU A 243 -0.45 -16.74 -3.02
C LEU A 243 -0.09 -16.71 -1.53
N ALA A 244 0.58 -15.66 -1.06
CA ALA A 244 0.97 -15.51 0.33
C ALA A 244 -0.23 -15.37 1.27
N MET A 245 -1.29 -14.64 0.88
CA MET A 245 -2.53 -14.53 1.66
C MET A 245 -3.16 -15.92 1.89
N LEU A 246 -3.23 -16.73 0.83
CA LEU A 246 -3.72 -18.11 0.94
C LEU A 246 -2.78 -18.98 1.79
N ALA A 247 -1.46 -18.79 1.68
CA ALA A 247 -0.49 -19.56 2.44
C ALA A 247 -0.54 -19.25 3.95
N VAL A 248 -0.67 -17.98 4.35
CA VAL A 248 -0.80 -17.58 5.76
C VAL A 248 -2.10 -18.13 6.35
N MET A 249 -3.22 -17.96 5.65
CA MET A 249 -4.50 -18.53 6.09
C MET A 249 -4.43 -20.07 6.15
N GLY A 250 -3.78 -20.69 5.16
CA GLY A 250 -3.54 -22.13 5.12
C GLY A 250 -2.77 -22.62 6.35
N ALA A 251 -1.65 -21.97 6.69
CA ALA A 251 -0.85 -22.28 7.88
C ALA A 251 -1.67 -22.12 9.17
N TRP A 252 -2.50 -21.08 9.26
CA TRP A 252 -3.36 -20.86 10.42
C TRP A 252 -4.39 -21.97 10.59
N PHE A 253 -5.19 -22.27 9.57
CA PHE A 253 -6.15 -23.36 9.64
C PHE A 253 -5.48 -24.70 9.90
N GLN A 254 -4.37 -24.98 9.22
CA GLN A 254 -3.59 -26.20 9.44
C GLN A 254 -3.17 -26.35 10.90
N HIS A 255 -2.64 -25.30 11.53
CA HIS A 255 -2.25 -25.35 12.94
C HIS A 255 -3.44 -25.64 13.86
N ILE A 256 -4.60 -25.04 13.60
CA ILE A 256 -5.84 -25.29 14.37
C ILE A 256 -6.25 -26.77 14.29
N TYR A 257 -6.17 -27.38 13.11
CA TYR A 257 -6.62 -28.76 12.91
C TYR A 257 -5.59 -29.81 13.31
N THR A 258 -4.30 -29.61 12.98
CA THR A 258 -3.25 -30.61 13.20
C THR A 258 -2.53 -30.46 14.54
N GLY A 259 -2.53 -29.24 15.11
CA GLY A 259 -1.78 -28.91 16.32
C GLY A 259 -0.26 -28.83 16.11
N THR A 260 0.20 -28.89 14.86
CA THR A 260 1.62 -28.88 14.47
C THR A 260 1.91 -27.73 13.53
N GLY A 261 3.19 -27.49 13.27
CA GLY A 261 3.61 -26.45 12.34
C GLY A 261 3.36 -26.83 10.87
N PRO A 262 3.19 -25.86 9.96
CA PRO A 262 3.05 -26.09 8.52
C PRO A 262 4.15 -26.97 7.90
N ILE A 263 5.40 -26.91 8.36
CA ILE A 263 6.49 -27.71 7.80
C ILE A 263 6.36 -29.18 8.21
N ASP A 264 5.88 -29.46 9.42
CA ASP A 264 5.57 -30.82 9.85
C ASP A 264 4.40 -31.39 9.04
N ASN A 265 3.39 -30.57 8.77
CA ASN A 265 2.26 -30.96 7.93
C ASN A 265 2.69 -31.27 6.50
N LEU A 266 3.65 -30.50 5.97
CA LEU A 266 4.25 -30.77 4.66
C LEU A 266 4.98 -32.12 4.66
N PHE A 267 5.83 -32.40 5.66
CA PHE A 267 6.54 -33.68 5.71
C PHE A 267 5.62 -34.88 5.95
N ALA A 268 4.59 -34.73 6.77
CA ALA A 268 3.58 -35.77 6.97
C ALA A 268 2.86 -36.10 5.66
N HIS A 269 2.45 -35.06 4.91
CA HIS A 269 1.79 -35.25 3.61
C HIS A 269 2.75 -35.85 2.56
N LEU A 270 4.02 -35.44 2.54
CA LEU A 270 5.01 -36.00 1.62
C LEU A 270 5.36 -37.47 1.94
N ALA A 271 5.30 -37.88 3.20
CA ALA A 271 5.56 -39.25 3.61
C ALA A 271 4.43 -40.21 3.17
N ASP A 272 3.17 -39.77 3.25
CA ASP A 272 2.02 -40.56 2.80
C ASP A 272 0.88 -39.66 2.28
N PRO A 273 0.93 -39.23 1.01
CA PRO A 273 -0.04 -38.28 0.47
C PRO A 273 -1.44 -38.87 0.31
N GLY A 274 -1.58 -40.20 0.31
CA GLY A 274 -2.86 -40.88 0.18
C GLY A 274 -3.69 -40.85 1.47
N HIS A 275 -3.03 -40.88 2.63
CA HIS A 275 -3.70 -40.95 3.93
C HIS A 275 -3.50 -39.68 4.77
N ALA A 276 -2.30 -39.09 4.76
CA ALA A 276 -1.96 -37.89 5.54
C ALA A 276 -2.51 -36.63 4.87
N THR A 277 -3.82 -36.46 4.97
CA THR A 277 -4.59 -35.38 4.35
C THR A 277 -5.53 -34.73 5.37
N ILE A 278 -6.33 -33.79 4.89
CA ILE A 278 -7.39 -33.15 5.66
C ILE A 278 -8.35 -34.17 6.31
N PHE A 279 -8.62 -35.30 5.66
CA PHE A 279 -9.58 -36.30 6.17
C PHE A 279 -9.08 -36.99 7.43
N GLN A 280 -7.76 -37.17 7.58
CA GLN A 280 -7.20 -37.73 8.79
C GLN A 280 -7.39 -36.78 9.99
N ALA A 281 -7.25 -35.47 9.76
CA ALA A 281 -7.39 -34.45 10.80
C ALA A 281 -8.83 -34.31 11.33
N PHE A 282 -9.84 -34.69 10.54
CA PHE A 282 -11.25 -34.68 10.94
C PHE A 282 -11.74 -35.98 11.63
N THR A 283 -10.90 -37.01 11.69
CA THR A 283 -11.24 -38.24 12.40
C THR A 283 -11.12 -38.00 13.90
N PRO A 284 -12.19 -38.22 14.71
CA PRO A 284 -12.09 -38.06 16.15
C PRO A 284 -11.05 -39.03 16.71
N LYS A 285 -10.12 -38.51 17.51
CA LYS A 285 -9.16 -39.31 18.28
C LYS A 285 -9.83 -39.98 19.48
#